data_AF-A0A2M6W0V3-F1
#
_entry.id   AF-A0A2M6W0V3-F1
#
_cell.length_a   1.000
_cell.length_b   1.000
_cell.length_c   1.000
_cell.angle_alpha   90.00
_cell.angle_beta   90.00
_cell.angle_gamma   90.00
#
_symmetry.space_group_name_H-M   'P 1'
#
loop_
_entity.id
_entity.type
_entity.pdbx_description
1 polymer ?
#
loop_
_entity_poly.entity_id
_entity_poly.type
_entity_poly.pdbx_seq_one_letter_code
_entity_poly.pdbx_strand_id
1 'polypeptide(L)'
;MEKGILLTLLFLVQIHMNLVLPKPVTWQSGYLHIMSGQKYMKQHRKYSTPLLKAAGLFGVFSAVYAVNKMDLSGTVVEQYVQNFGYIGLFVASVISGFNVIVPVPVVAFFPFFVSTGLQEIPIILVISFGMVVGDLLGYSIGRGGREMFSEKKQKQLDRMTVRIDRMQQRHRLFPAIFLFFYAAFLPIPNELVVIPMGFFRFRLRYMVIAIFLGNLVFNILLALGFTHLPNVL
;
A
#
# COMPACT_ATOMS: atom_id res chain seq x y z
N MET A 1 -1.14 -8.83 -36.09
CA MET A 1 -0.41 -8.03 -35.07
C MET A 1 -0.30 -8.73 -33.72
N GLU A 2 -1.28 -9.56 -33.31
CA GLU A 2 -1.29 -10.20 -31.97
C GLU A 2 -0.22 -11.27 -31.72
N LYS A 3 0.22 -12.03 -32.75
CA LYS A 3 1.23 -13.08 -32.58
C LYS A 3 2.62 -12.54 -32.21
N GLY A 4 2.93 -11.29 -32.57
CA GLY A 4 4.22 -10.65 -32.25
C GLY A 4 4.37 -10.35 -30.76
N ILE A 5 3.30 -9.87 -30.12
CA ILE A 5 3.28 -9.49 -28.70
C ILE A 5 3.40 -10.72 -27.80
N LEU A 6 2.75 -11.84 -28.19
CA LEU A 6 2.82 -13.09 -27.43
C LEU A 6 4.23 -13.71 -27.45
N LEU A 7 4.92 -13.62 -28.60
CA LEU A 7 6.32 -14.04 -28.73
C LEU A 7 7.26 -13.14 -27.91
N THR A 8 7.02 -11.83 -27.86
CA THR A 8 7.80 -10.92 -27.00
C THR A 8 7.57 -11.19 -25.52
N LEU A 9 6.34 -11.48 -25.11
CA LEU A 9 6.01 -11.84 -23.73
C LEU A 9 6.61 -13.18 -23.31
N LEU A 10 6.54 -14.20 -24.17
CA LEU A 10 7.19 -15.49 -23.92
C LEU A 10 8.72 -15.35 -23.86
N PHE A 11 9.32 -14.49 -24.69
CA PHE A 11 10.75 -14.22 -24.66
C PHE A 11 11.17 -13.47 -23.38
N LEU A 12 10.36 -12.52 -22.91
CA LEU A 12 10.59 -11.81 -21.65
C LEU A 12 10.42 -12.73 -20.42
N VAL A 13 9.44 -13.64 -20.44
CA VAL A 13 9.26 -14.66 -19.40
C VAL A 13 10.44 -15.64 -19.39
N GLN A 14 10.94 -16.06 -20.55
CA GLN A 14 12.10 -16.96 -20.65
C GLN A 14 13.39 -16.30 -20.14
N ILE A 15 13.61 -15.02 -20.45
CA ILE A 15 14.74 -14.24 -19.94
C ILE A 15 14.64 -14.10 -18.42
N HIS A 16 13.45 -13.83 -17.88
CA HIS A 16 13.22 -13.74 -16.45
C HIS A 16 13.49 -15.08 -15.75
N MET A 17 13.05 -16.21 -16.32
CA MET A 17 13.32 -17.55 -15.76
C MET A 17 14.82 -17.91 -15.77
N ASN A 18 15.56 -17.55 -16.82
CA ASN A 18 17.01 -17.81 -16.89
C ASN A 18 17.84 -16.90 -15.97
N LEU A 19 17.34 -15.73 -15.59
CA LEU A 19 17.96 -14.83 -14.60
C LEU A 19 17.65 -15.24 -13.16
N VAL A 20 16.54 -15.94 -12.92
CA VAL A 20 16.05 -16.30 -11.58
C VAL A 20 16.51 -17.69 -11.13
N LEU A 21 16.82 -18.61 -12.05
CA LEU A 21 17.22 -19.98 -11.69
C LEU A 21 18.76 -20.16 -11.72
N PRO A 22 19.42 -20.52 -10.60
CA PRO A 22 20.84 -20.81 -10.60
C PRO A 22 21.15 -22.10 -11.39
N LYS A 23 22.22 -22.09 -12.19
CA LYS A 23 22.70 -23.29 -12.89
C LYS A 23 22.99 -24.43 -11.90
N PRO A 24 22.68 -25.70 -12.25
CA PRO A 24 22.90 -26.81 -11.34
C PRO A 24 24.40 -26.95 -11.04
N VAL A 25 24.74 -26.83 -9.76
CA VAL A 25 26.11 -27.03 -9.24
C VAL A 25 26.38 -28.52 -9.20
N THR A 26 27.44 -28.96 -9.89
CA THR A 26 27.92 -30.35 -9.87
C THR A 26 28.57 -30.65 -8.52
N TRP A 27 28.14 -31.76 -7.90
CA TRP A 27 28.51 -32.14 -6.54
C TRP A 27 29.80 -32.96 -6.50
N GLN A 28 30.79 -32.51 -5.72
CA GLN A 28 31.87 -33.38 -5.21
C GLN A 28 31.96 -33.30 -3.67
N SER A 29 31.65 -34.45 -3.06
CA SER A 29 32.14 -35.05 -1.81
C SER A 29 32.22 -34.24 -0.49
N GLY A 30 31.45 -34.68 0.52
CA GLY A 30 32.10 -35.39 1.63
C GLY A 30 31.97 -34.85 3.06
N TYR A 31 31.90 -33.52 3.30
CA TYR A 31 32.10 -32.98 4.66
C TYR A 31 31.06 -31.94 5.13
N LEU A 32 29.93 -31.80 4.42
CA LEU A 32 28.98 -30.70 4.62
C LEU A 32 27.64 -31.09 5.28
N HIS A 33 27.57 -32.23 5.99
CA HIS A 33 26.28 -32.80 6.40
C HIS A 33 25.66 -32.18 7.66
N ILE A 34 26.38 -31.37 8.46
CA ILE A 34 25.85 -30.82 9.73
C ILE A 34 25.74 -29.28 9.70
N MET A 35 26.62 -28.57 8.98
CA MET A 35 26.48 -27.12 8.76
C MET A 35 25.52 -26.75 7.63
N SER A 36 25.12 -27.70 6.79
CA SER A 36 24.12 -27.46 5.74
C SER A 36 22.71 -27.35 6.33
N GLY A 37 22.31 -28.15 7.33
CA GLY A 37 20.94 -28.12 7.88
C GLY A 37 20.50 -26.76 8.45
N GLN A 38 21.34 -26.10 9.25
CA GLN A 38 21.06 -24.78 9.81
C GLN A 38 21.04 -23.67 8.75
N LYS A 39 21.92 -23.76 7.75
CA LYS A 39 21.99 -22.80 6.64
C LYS A 39 20.82 -23.02 5.65
N TYR A 40 20.42 -24.27 5.42
CA TYR A 40 19.25 -24.67 4.63
C TYR A 40 17.94 -24.18 5.28
N MET A 41 17.75 -24.33 6.60
CA MET A 41 16.53 -23.85 7.26
C MET A 41 16.42 -22.31 7.26
N LYS A 42 17.52 -21.58 7.43
CA LYS A 42 17.53 -20.11 7.28
C LYS A 42 17.27 -19.67 5.83
N GLN A 43 17.71 -20.44 4.85
CA GLN A 43 17.51 -20.15 3.43
C GLN A 43 16.06 -20.44 3.00
N HIS A 44 15.46 -21.57 3.39
CA HIS A 44 14.06 -21.87 3.08
C HIS A 44 13.04 -20.95 3.78
N ARG A 45 13.33 -20.46 5.00
CA ARG A 45 12.52 -19.42 5.66
C ARG A 45 12.55 -18.08 4.92
N LYS A 46 13.63 -17.79 4.20
CA LYS A 46 13.78 -16.59 3.36
C LYS A 46 12.97 -16.71 2.07
N TYR A 47 12.82 -17.93 1.52
CA TYR A 47 12.06 -18.23 0.30
C TYR A 47 10.56 -18.47 0.50
N SER A 48 10.09 -18.80 1.71
CA SER A 48 8.66 -18.89 2.00
C SER A 48 7.98 -17.52 2.12
N THR A 49 8.71 -16.47 2.51
CA THR A 49 8.15 -15.12 2.65
C THR A 49 7.66 -14.47 1.35
N PRO A 50 8.34 -14.57 0.17
CA PRO A 50 7.80 -14.03 -1.06
C PRO A 50 6.61 -14.85 -1.58
N LEU A 51 6.62 -16.18 -1.46
CA LEU A 51 5.51 -17.04 -1.88
C LEU A 51 4.25 -16.81 -1.03
N LEU A 52 4.38 -16.70 0.30
CA LEU A 52 3.26 -16.39 1.18
C LEU A 52 2.68 -14.99 0.91
N LYS A 53 3.55 -14.01 0.65
CA LYS A 53 3.13 -12.64 0.29
C LYS A 53 2.41 -12.61 -1.06
N ALA A 54 2.91 -13.37 -2.04
CA ALA A 54 2.29 -13.48 -3.36
C ALA A 54 0.92 -14.18 -3.29
N ALA A 55 0.80 -15.26 -2.51
CA ALA A 55 -0.47 -15.93 -2.25
C ALA A 55 -1.48 -15.02 -1.52
N GLY A 56 -1.00 -14.23 -0.54
CA GLY A 56 -1.82 -13.22 0.13
C GLY A 56 -2.32 -12.13 -0.83
N LEU A 57 -1.46 -11.64 -1.72
CA LEU A 57 -1.83 -10.68 -2.76
C LEU A 57 -2.89 -11.28 -3.69
N PHE A 58 -2.69 -12.51 -4.17
CA PHE A 58 -3.66 -13.21 -5.02
C PHE A 58 -5.01 -13.40 -4.34
N GLY A 59 -5.02 -13.76 -3.06
CA GLY A 59 -6.24 -13.88 -2.26
C GLY A 59 -6.99 -12.56 -2.09
N VAL A 60 -6.25 -11.45 -1.97
CA VAL A 60 -6.83 -10.10 -1.96
C VAL A 60 -7.48 -9.78 -3.31
N PHE A 61 -6.74 -9.97 -4.42
CA PHE A 61 -7.27 -9.67 -5.76
C PHE A 61 -8.49 -10.53 -6.09
N SER A 62 -8.49 -11.81 -5.71
CA SER A 62 -9.64 -12.69 -5.92
C SER A 62 -10.84 -12.29 -5.05
N ALA A 63 -10.63 -11.84 -3.81
CA ALA A 63 -11.70 -11.31 -2.96
C ALA A 63 -12.29 -10.02 -3.53
N VAL A 64 -11.45 -9.08 -3.95
CA VAL A 64 -11.89 -7.84 -4.63
C VAL A 64 -12.69 -8.17 -5.89
N TYR A 65 -12.19 -9.09 -6.72
CA TYR A 65 -12.89 -9.52 -7.92
C TYR A 65 -14.25 -10.15 -7.61
N ALA A 66 -14.30 -11.05 -6.62
CA ALA A 66 -15.53 -11.71 -6.19
C ALA A 66 -16.56 -10.69 -5.71
N VAL A 67 -16.19 -9.75 -4.84
CA VAL A 67 -17.10 -8.70 -4.33
C VAL A 67 -17.63 -7.82 -5.45
N ASN A 68 -16.80 -7.44 -6.44
CA ASN A 68 -17.23 -6.60 -7.54
C ASN A 68 -18.09 -7.34 -8.59
N LYS A 69 -18.00 -8.67 -8.69
CA LYS A 69 -18.83 -9.49 -9.61
C LYS A 69 -20.07 -10.08 -8.95
N MET A 70 -20.19 -10.02 -7.62
CA MET A 70 -21.40 -10.43 -6.93
C MET A 70 -22.53 -9.49 -7.31
N ASP A 71 -23.55 -10.05 -7.97
CA ASP A 71 -24.82 -9.36 -8.17
C ASP A 71 -25.54 -9.33 -6.82
N LEU A 72 -25.35 -8.22 -6.10
CA LEU A 72 -25.85 -8.04 -4.73
C LEU A 72 -27.29 -7.51 -4.71
N SER A 73 -27.93 -7.40 -5.89
CA SER A 73 -29.31 -6.96 -6.07
C SER A 73 -30.27 -7.82 -5.23
N GLY A 74 -30.73 -7.26 -4.11
CA GLY A 74 -31.65 -7.91 -3.16
C GLY A 74 -31.03 -8.58 -1.91
N THR A 75 -29.75 -8.34 -1.59
CA THR A 75 -29.08 -8.95 -0.41
C THR A 75 -29.02 -8.02 0.81
N VAL A 76 -28.75 -8.61 1.98
CA VAL A 76 -28.38 -7.96 3.26
C VAL A 76 -27.43 -6.76 3.09
N VAL A 77 -26.58 -6.80 2.05
CA VAL A 77 -25.63 -5.73 1.73
C VAL A 77 -26.31 -4.42 1.35
N GLU A 78 -27.41 -4.42 0.59
CA GLU A 78 -28.18 -3.20 0.32
C GLU A 78 -28.71 -2.58 1.62
N GLN A 79 -29.19 -3.40 2.55
CA GLN A 79 -29.65 -2.92 3.86
C GLN A 79 -28.49 -2.31 4.66
N TYR A 80 -27.29 -2.90 4.63
CA TYR A 80 -26.11 -2.33 5.28
C TYR A 80 -25.64 -1.04 4.60
N VAL A 81 -25.68 -0.94 3.27
CA VAL A 81 -25.35 0.33 2.59
C VAL A 81 -26.42 1.39 2.83
N GLN A 82 -27.70 1.03 2.88
CA GLN A 82 -28.76 1.96 3.26
C GLN A 82 -28.62 2.45 4.71
N ASN A 83 -28.18 1.58 5.63
CA ASN A 83 -28.02 1.91 7.05
C ASN A 83 -26.72 2.66 7.36
N PHE A 84 -25.61 2.32 6.70
CA PHE A 84 -24.28 2.87 7.01
C PHE A 84 -23.73 3.78 5.91
N GLY A 85 -24.09 3.58 4.65
CA GLY A 85 -23.75 4.43 3.50
C GLY A 85 -22.33 5.00 3.53
N TYR A 86 -22.24 6.33 3.48
CA TYR A 86 -20.96 7.06 3.55
C TYR A 86 -20.24 6.92 4.89
N ILE A 87 -20.94 6.68 6.00
CA ILE A 87 -20.32 6.50 7.32
C ILE A 87 -19.58 5.17 7.37
N GLY A 88 -20.19 4.09 6.86
CA GLY A 88 -19.56 2.78 6.73
C GLY A 88 -18.33 2.85 5.82
N LEU A 89 -18.47 3.54 4.68
CA LEU A 89 -17.37 3.81 3.76
C LEU A 89 -16.23 4.57 4.44
N PHE A 90 -16.55 5.60 5.22
CA PHE A 90 -15.57 6.37 5.98
C PHE A 90 -14.80 5.48 6.95
N VAL A 91 -15.49 4.72 7.80
CA VAL A 91 -14.84 3.81 8.78
C VAL A 91 -13.96 2.77 8.07
N ALA A 92 -14.46 2.17 6.98
CA ALA A 92 -13.67 1.25 6.17
C ALA A 92 -12.40 1.92 5.62
N SER A 93 -12.51 3.16 5.12
CA SER A 93 -11.36 3.91 4.60
C SER A 93 -10.37 4.34 5.67
N VAL A 94 -10.78 4.56 6.93
CA VAL A 94 -9.87 4.77 8.06
C VAL A 94 -9.05 3.52 8.34
N ILE A 95 -9.70 2.35 8.35
CA ILE A 95 -9.05 1.06 8.60
C ILE A 95 -8.09 0.71 7.45
N SER A 96 -8.54 0.89 6.20
CA SER A 96 -7.73 0.69 5.00
C SER A 96 -6.61 1.71 4.87
N GLY A 97 -6.80 2.92 5.42
CA GLY A 97 -5.74 3.91 5.59
C GLY A 97 -4.57 3.41 6.44
N PHE A 98 -4.69 2.25 7.10
CA PHE A 98 -3.60 1.51 7.75
C PHE A 98 -3.11 0.32 6.87
N ASN A 99 -2.61 0.63 5.68
CA ASN A 99 -2.24 -0.28 4.60
C ASN A 99 -1.17 -1.32 4.97
N VAL A 100 -0.41 -1.10 6.04
CA VAL A 100 0.56 -2.08 6.58
C VAL A 100 -0.13 -3.36 7.06
N ILE A 101 -1.37 -3.25 7.55
CA ILE A 101 -2.14 -4.39 8.06
C ILE A 101 -2.97 -5.02 6.94
N VAL A 102 -3.64 -4.18 6.15
CA VAL A 102 -4.50 -4.61 5.03
C VAL A 102 -4.04 -3.89 3.76
N PRO A 103 -3.25 -4.53 2.89
CA PRO A 103 -2.70 -3.90 1.69
C PRO A 103 -3.75 -3.87 0.56
N VAL A 104 -4.96 -3.40 0.86
CA VAL A 104 -6.08 -3.29 -0.07
C VAL A 104 -6.66 -1.90 0.06
N PRO A 105 -6.49 -1.03 -0.94
CA PRO A 105 -7.07 0.29 -0.89
C PRO A 105 -8.59 0.16 -1.07
N VAL A 106 -9.38 0.79 -0.18
CA VAL A 106 -10.86 0.71 -0.22
C VAL A 106 -11.45 1.18 -1.55
N VAL A 107 -10.77 2.04 -2.29
CA VAL A 107 -11.16 2.46 -3.64
C VAL A 107 -11.20 1.29 -4.66
N ALA A 108 -10.59 0.14 -4.37
CA ALA A 108 -10.72 -1.07 -5.20
C ALA A 108 -12.16 -1.63 -5.23
N PHE A 109 -13.00 -1.22 -4.28
CA PHE A 109 -14.43 -1.55 -4.22
C PHE A 109 -15.31 -0.41 -4.75
N PHE A 110 -14.73 0.56 -5.47
CA PHE A 110 -15.45 1.71 -6.03
C PHE A 110 -16.66 1.30 -6.91
N PRO A 111 -16.55 0.34 -7.87
CA PRO A 111 -17.69 -0.08 -8.68
C PRO A 111 -18.85 -0.63 -7.85
N PHE A 112 -18.54 -1.39 -6.81
CA PHE A 112 -19.52 -1.90 -5.85
C PHE A 112 -20.24 -0.75 -5.11
N PHE A 113 -19.53 0.27 -4.63
CA PHE A 113 -20.20 1.40 -3.97
C PHE A 113 -21.10 2.19 -4.93
N VAL A 114 -20.68 2.37 -6.19
CA VAL A 114 -21.52 3.05 -7.20
C VAL A 114 -22.78 2.24 -7.51
N SER A 115 -22.68 0.90 -7.63
CA SER A 115 -23.85 0.06 -7.92
C SER A 115 -24.91 0.08 -6.82
N THR A 116 -24.50 0.37 -5.58
CA THR A 116 -25.42 0.54 -4.45
C THR A 116 -26.14 1.89 -4.40
N GLY A 117 -25.92 2.76 -5.40
CA GLY A 117 -26.58 4.06 -5.53
C GLY A 117 -25.84 5.24 -4.88
N LEU A 118 -24.63 5.04 -4.35
CA LEU A 118 -23.80 6.13 -3.86
C LEU A 118 -23.20 6.93 -5.02
N GLN A 119 -23.15 8.25 -4.87
CA GLN A 119 -22.57 9.15 -5.87
C GLN A 119 -21.04 9.05 -5.90
N GLU A 120 -20.45 9.07 -7.10
CA GLU A 120 -19.01 8.92 -7.35
C GLU A 120 -18.14 9.93 -6.61
N ILE A 121 -18.45 11.24 -6.73
CA ILE A 121 -17.65 12.30 -6.13
C ILE A 121 -17.60 12.19 -4.60
N PRO A 122 -18.74 12.04 -3.88
CA PRO A 122 -18.73 11.78 -2.45
C PRO A 122 -17.95 10.52 -2.04
N ILE A 123 -18.03 9.42 -2.80
CA ILE A 123 -17.26 8.19 -2.49
C ILE A 123 -15.76 8.52 -2.46
N ILE A 124 -15.24 9.16 -3.51
CA ILE A 124 -13.82 9.51 -3.63
C ILE A 124 -13.39 10.41 -2.48
N LEU A 125 -14.19 11.42 -2.14
CA LEU A 125 -13.88 12.35 -1.05
C LEU A 125 -13.85 11.64 0.30
N VAL A 126 -14.89 10.84 0.60
CA VAL A 126 -14.99 10.10 1.87
C VAL A 126 -13.82 9.14 2.04
N ILE A 127 -13.45 8.40 1.00
CA ILE A 127 -12.29 7.50 1.04
C ILE A 127 -11.01 8.29 1.30
N SER A 128 -10.80 9.39 0.57
CA SER A 128 -9.60 10.21 0.70
C SER A 128 -9.47 10.81 2.11
N PHE A 129 -10.58 11.27 2.69
CA PHE A 129 -10.61 11.79 4.06
C PHE A 129 -10.35 10.71 5.11
N GLY A 130 -11.01 9.56 5.02
CA GLY A 130 -10.79 8.49 6.00
C GLY A 130 -9.38 7.93 5.93
N MET A 131 -8.79 7.80 4.74
CA MET A 131 -7.38 7.41 4.60
C MET A 131 -6.44 8.39 5.33
N VAL A 132 -6.66 9.70 5.20
CA VAL A 132 -5.86 10.72 5.91
C VAL A 132 -6.01 10.58 7.43
N VAL A 133 -7.20 10.23 7.93
CA VAL A 133 -7.41 9.95 9.35
C VAL A 133 -6.62 8.71 9.79
N GLY A 134 -6.58 7.66 8.97
CA GLY A 134 -5.70 6.49 9.19
C GLY A 134 -4.22 6.89 9.24
N ASP A 135 -3.77 7.71 8.29
CA ASP A 135 -2.41 8.23 8.24
C ASP A 135 -2.06 9.08 9.49
N LEU A 136 -3.02 9.87 10.00
CA LEU A 136 -2.85 10.62 11.24
C LEU A 136 -2.62 9.73 12.46
N LEU A 137 -3.22 8.54 12.52
CA LEU A 137 -2.94 7.55 13.56
C LEU A 137 -1.48 7.06 13.46
N GLY A 138 -1.02 6.74 12.25
CA GLY A 138 0.37 6.35 12.00
C GLY A 138 1.36 7.45 12.40
N TYR A 139 1.07 8.71 12.05
CA TYR A 139 1.88 9.85 12.46
C TYR A 139 1.94 9.99 13.99
N SER A 140 0.80 9.79 14.66
CA SER A 140 0.71 9.88 16.12
C SER A 140 1.52 8.78 16.80
N ILE A 141 1.49 7.55 16.27
CA ILE A 141 2.34 6.43 16.70
C ILE A 141 3.82 6.79 16.53
N GLY A 142 4.21 7.33 15.38
CA GLY A 142 5.58 7.80 15.15
C GLY A 142 5.99 8.92 16.12
N ARG A 143 5.10 9.87 16.37
CA ARG A 143 5.38 11.00 17.27
C ARG A 143 5.54 10.56 18.72
N GLY A 144 4.68 9.67 19.20
CA GLY A 144 4.70 9.13 20.56
C GLY A 144 5.77 8.06 20.78
N GLY A 145 6.09 7.26 19.76
CA GLY A 145 7.05 6.15 19.87
C GLY A 145 8.50 6.56 20.04
N ARG A 146 8.82 7.86 20.02
CA ARG A 146 10.17 8.38 20.22
C ARG A 146 10.74 8.05 21.59
N GLU A 147 9.90 8.04 22.62
CA GLU A 147 10.28 7.80 24.01
C GLU A 147 10.67 6.33 24.26
N MET A 148 10.25 5.42 23.38
CA MET A 148 10.61 4.00 23.45
C MET A 148 12.05 3.71 22.99
N PHE A 149 12.75 4.68 22.38
CA PHE A 149 14.13 4.50 21.93
C PHE A 149 15.14 4.79 23.05
N SER A 150 16.30 4.12 23.00
CA SER A 150 17.42 4.42 23.90
C SER A 150 17.96 5.83 23.72
N GLU A 151 18.59 6.41 24.75
CA GLU A 151 19.13 7.78 24.73
C GLU A 151 20.05 8.04 23.53
N LYS A 152 20.88 7.06 23.13
CA LYS A 152 21.75 7.17 21.96
C LYS A 152 20.95 7.38 20.67
N LYS A 153 19.85 6.65 20.49
CA LYS A 153 18.95 6.78 19.33
C LYS A 153 18.13 8.05 19.41
N GLN A 154 17.65 8.45 20.58
CA GLN A 154 16.96 9.73 20.76
C GLN A 154 17.85 10.90 20.35
N LYS A 155 19.12 10.95 20.78
CA LYS A 155 20.10 11.97 20.34
C LYS A 155 20.35 11.96 18.83
N GLN A 156 20.25 10.81 18.17
CA GLN A 156 20.30 10.75 16.70
C GLN A 156 19.04 11.35 16.06
N LEU A 157 17.86 10.98 16.57
CA LEU A 157 16.58 11.54 16.13
C LEU A 157 16.50 13.05 16.38
N ASP A 158 17.03 13.57 17.49
CA ASP A 158 17.13 15.01 17.78
C ASP A 158 17.94 15.72 16.70
N ARG A 159 19.15 15.22 16.40
CA ARG A 159 20.01 15.78 15.36
C ARG A 159 19.34 15.77 13.99
N MET A 160 18.63 14.71 13.64
CA MET A 160 17.86 14.61 12.39
C MET A 160 16.67 15.57 12.38
N THR A 161 15.95 15.69 13.50
CA THR A 161 14.82 16.61 13.67
C THR A 161 15.26 18.05 13.43
N VAL A 162 16.40 18.48 13.99
CA VAL A 162 16.96 19.83 13.77
C VAL A 162 17.34 20.07 12.31
N ARG A 163 17.85 19.05 11.60
CA ARG A 163 18.14 19.15 10.17
C ARG A 163 16.86 19.27 9.34
N ILE A 164 15.85 18.48 9.66
CA ILE A 164 14.55 18.52 9.00
C ILE A 164 13.85 19.85 9.26
N ASP A 165 13.89 20.38 10.48
CA ASP A 165 13.31 21.68 10.79
C ASP A 165 14.04 22.81 10.05
N ARG A 166 15.38 22.81 10.01
CA ARG A 166 16.14 23.77 9.17
C ARG A 166 15.77 23.66 7.68
N MET A 167 15.66 22.44 7.16
CA MET A 167 15.22 22.21 5.78
C MET A 167 13.78 22.71 5.58
N GLN A 168 12.87 22.46 6.52
CA GLN A 168 11.51 22.99 6.47
C GLN A 168 11.51 24.51 6.52
N GLN A 169 12.36 25.16 7.32
CA GLN A 169 12.40 26.61 7.36
C GLN A 169 12.87 27.22 6.03
N ARG A 170 13.84 26.57 5.36
CA ARG A 170 14.37 27.01 4.06
C ARG A 170 13.50 26.62 2.86
N HIS A 171 12.89 25.44 2.90
CA HIS A 171 12.10 24.83 1.83
C HIS A 171 10.87 24.12 2.39
N ARG A 172 9.91 24.92 2.91
CA ARG A 172 8.69 24.42 3.59
C ARG A 172 7.90 23.40 2.77
N LEU A 173 7.92 23.55 1.45
CA LEU A 173 7.09 22.77 0.53
C LEU A 173 7.78 21.52 -0.01
N PHE A 174 9.12 21.43 -0.03
CA PHE A 174 9.81 20.33 -0.70
C PHE A 174 9.43 18.93 -0.18
N PRO A 175 9.52 18.64 1.13
CA PRO A 175 9.05 17.35 1.66
C PRO A 175 7.54 17.12 1.53
N ALA A 176 6.72 18.19 1.50
CA ALA A 176 5.28 18.07 1.27
C ALA A 176 4.98 17.72 -0.20
N ILE A 177 5.70 18.32 -1.15
CA ILE A 177 5.60 18.00 -2.57
C ILE A 177 6.03 16.54 -2.81
N PHE A 178 7.15 16.12 -2.23
CA PHE A 178 7.58 14.72 -2.29
C PHE A 178 6.49 13.77 -1.78
N LEU A 179 5.90 14.09 -0.63
CA LEU A 179 4.83 13.28 -0.03
C LEU A 179 3.56 13.24 -0.89
N PHE A 180 3.21 14.35 -1.55
CA PHE A 180 2.12 14.40 -2.51
C PHE A 180 2.36 13.43 -3.68
N PHE A 181 3.52 13.51 -4.33
CA PHE A 181 3.85 12.61 -5.44
C PHE A 181 3.95 11.15 -4.99
N TYR A 182 4.48 10.92 -3.79
CA TYR A 182 4.52 9.60 -3.18
C TYR A 182 3.10 9.01 -3.05
N ALA A 183 2.19 9.73 -2.38
CA ALA A 183 0.83 9.26 -2.16
C ALA A 183 -0.02 9.18 -3.45
N ALA A 184 0.24 10.04 -4.43
CA ALA A 184 -0.52 10.08 -5.69
C ALA A 184 -0.18 8.92 -6.65
N PHE A 185 1.09 8.52 -6.72
CA PHE A 185 1.57 7.65 -7.81
C PHE A 185 2.18 6.34 -7.35
N LEU A 186 2.60 6.23 -6.09
CA LEU A 186 3.19 5.00 -5.57
C LEU A 186 2.12 4.25 -4.78
N PRO A 187 1.67 3.07 -5.25
CA PRO A 187 0.73 2.23 -4.51
C PRO A 187 1.46 1.50 -3.37
N ILE A 188 2.11 2.27 -2.50
CA ILE A 188 2.91 1.81 -1.37
C ILE A 188 2.26 2.33 -0.09
N PRO A 189 2.24 1.55 1.01
CA PRO A 189 1.69 1.99 2.29
C PRO A 189 2.30 3.32 2.78
N ASN A 190 1.46 4.36 2.95
CA ASN A 190 1.84 5.70 3.39
C ASN A 190 2.57 5.71 4.75
N GLU A 191 2.28 4.75 5.61
CA GLU A 191 2.83 4.62 6.97
C GLU A 191 4.35 4.47 6.96
N LEU A 192 4.91 3.92 5.87
CA LEU A 192 6.37 3.84 5.67
C LEU A 192 7.05 5.21 5.66
N VAL A 193 6.31 6.26 5.29
CA VAL A 193 6.80 7.64 5.26
C VAL A 193 6.23 8.45 6.42
N VAL A 194 4.95 8.26 6.73
CA VAL A 194 4.21 9.02 7.74
C VAL A 194 4.69 8.74 9.16
N ILE A 195 4.98 7.47 9.51
CA ILE A 195 5.52 7.12 10.83
C ILE A 195 6.89 7.78 11.06
N PRO A 196 7.88 7.66 10.13
CA PRO A 196 9.13 8.42 10.23
C PRO A 196 8.94 9.94 10.34
N MET A 197 8.02 10.53 9.57
CA MET A 197 7.71 11.95 9.69
C MET A 197 7.21 12.32 11.09
N GLY A 198 6.48 11.42 11.76
CA GLY A 198 6.10 11.53 13.17
C GLY A 198 7.31 11.57 14.10
N PHE A 199 8.28 10.65 13.94
CA PHE A 199 9.52 10.64 14.74
C PHE A 199 10.27 11.97 14.63
N PHE A 200 10.28 12.57 13.44
CA PHE A 200 10.95 13.84 13.15
C PHE A 200 10.10 15.09 13.40
N ARG A 201 8.91 14.95 14.01
CA ARG A 201 7.98 16.06 14.30
C ARG A 201 7.71 16.95 13.09
N PHE A 202 7.57 16.34 11.91
CA PHE A 202 7.20 17.07 10.71
C PHE A 202 5.89 17.83 10.93
N ARG A 203 5.74 19.03 10.34
CA ARG A 203 4.60 19.90 10.59
C ARG A 203 3.31 19.28 10.02
N LEU A 204 2.42 18.86 10.92
CA LEU A 204 1.19 18.11 10.63
C LEU A 204 0.37 18.71 9.47
N ARG A 205 0.16 20.03 9.47
CA ARG A 205 -0.63 20.71 8.42
C ARG A 205 -0.13 20.45 7.01
N TYR A 206 1.19 20.45 6.80
CA TYR A 206 1.76 20.27 5.45
C TYR A 206 1.70 18.80 5.03
N MET A 207 1.83 17.90 6.00
CA MET A 207 1.68 16.46 5.77
C MET A 207 0.24 16.13 5.38
N VAL A 208 -0.73 16.61 6.17
CA VAL A 208 -2.16 16.37 5.94
C VAL A 208 -2.59 16.87 4.57
N ILE A 209 -2.22 18.12 4.21
CA ILE A 209 -2.58 18.67 2.90
C ILE A 209 -1.94 17.87 1.77
N ALA A 210 -0.66 17.53 1.87
CA ALA A 210 0.06 16.78 0.84
C ALA A 210 -0.52 15.37 0.64
N ILE A 211 -0.76 14.65 1.74
CA ILE A 211 -1.34 13.30 1.71
C ILE A 211 -2.77 13.34 1.20
N PHE A 212 -3.59 14.28 1.69
CA PHE A 212 -4.98 14.39 1.24
C PHE A 212 -5.06 14.62 -0.26
N LEU A 213 -4.28 15.57 -0.79
CA LEU A 213 -4.24 15.83 -2.23
C LEU A 213 -3.67 14.64 -3.01
N GLY A 214 -2.65 13.96 -2.47
CA GLY A 214 -2.06 12.79 -3.11
C GLY A 214 -3.05 11.63 -3.19
N ASN A 215 -3.65 11.26 -2.05
CA ASN A 215 -4.70 10.23 -1.98
C ASN A 215 -5.91 10.60 -2.84
N LEU A 216 -6.28 11.88 -2.91
CA LEU A 216 -7.38 12.35 -3.76
C LEU A 216 -7.07 12.09 -5.24
N VAL A 217 -5.86 12.46 -5.70
CA VAL A 217 -5.41 12.18 -7.08
C VAL A 217 -5.36 10.68 -7.34
N PHE A 218 -4.79 9.90 -6.43
CA PHE A 218 -4.73 8.44 -6.54
C PHE A 218 -6.13 7.82 -6.67
N ASN A 219 -7.06 8.23 -5.82
CA ASN A 219 -8.44 7.72 -5.82
C ASN A 219 -9.21 8.15 -7.08
N ILE A 220 -9.01 9.37 -7.58
CA ILE A 220 -9.58 9.83 -8.85
C ILE A 220 -9.04 8.99 -10.00
N LEU A 221 -7.72 8.78 -10.08
CA LEU A 221 -7.10 8.00 -11.16
C LEU A 221 -7.62 6.55 -11.18
N LEU A 222 -7.78 5.93 -10.01
CA LEU A 222 -8.35 4.58 -9.92
C LEU A 222 -9.83 4.56 -10.26
N ALA A 223 -10.64 5.51 -9.77
CA ALA A 223 -12.05 5.61 -10.13
C ALA A 223 -12.25 5.78 -11.64
N LEU A 224 -11.47 6.66 -12.29
CA LEU A 224 -11.47 6.83 -13.75
C LEU A 224 -11.01 5.57 -14.48
N GLY A 225 -10.04 4.84 -13.92
CA GLY A 225 -9.62 3.54 -14.44
C GLY A 225 -10.79 2.54 -14.48
N PHE A 226 -11.62 2.51 -13.44
CA PHE A 226 -12.80 1.65 -13.39
C PHE A 226 -13.90 2.06 -14.36
N THR A 227 -14.14 3.36 -14.57
CA THR A 227 -15.20 3.83 -15.47
C THR A 227 -14.85 3.71 -16.95
N HIS A 228 -13.57 3.87 -17.32
CA HIS A 228 -13.12 3.89 -18.72
C HIS A 228 -12.50 2.58 -19.24
N LEU A 229 -12.30 1.57 -18.39
CA LEU A 229 -11.91 0.21 -18.81
C LEU A 229 -13.05 -0.82 -18.63
N PRO A 230 -14.24 -0.60 -19.22
CA PRO A 230 -15.38 -1.50 -19.02
C PRO A 230 -15.19 -2.92 -19.60
N ASN A 231 -14.15 -3.14 -20.43
CA ASN A 231 -13.97 -4.38 -21.21
C ASN A 231 -12.80 -5.28 -20.76
N VAL A 232 -12.18 -5.04 -19.61
CA VAL A 232 -11.07 -5.89 -19.10
C VAL A 232 -11.49 -6.79 -17.93
N LEU A 233 -12.78 -6.77 -17.54
CA LEU A 233 -13.31 -7.60 -16.44
C LEU A 233 -14.61 -8.31 -16.80
#